data_AF-A0A497B1G6-F1
#
_entry.id   AF-A0A497B1G6-F1
#
_cell.length_a   1.000
_cell.length_b   1.000
_cell.length_c   1.000
_cell.angle_alpha   90.00
_cell.angle_beta   90.00
_cell.angle_gamma   90.00
#
_symmetry.space_group_name_H-M   'P 1'
#
loop_
_entity.id
_entity.type
_entity.pdbx_description
1 polymer ?
#
loop_
_entity_poly.entity_id
_entity_poly.type
_entity_poly.pdbx_seq_one_letter_code
_entity_poly.pdbx_strand_id
1 'polypeptide(L)' 'MKEEYVTIHTKEGGVGIGKIDEQGRLIWRSGMWIPRIGNEDVMDRLLRTDVKEIIRDGGKEYKDVLKGLNLPSTYMS' A
#
# COMPACT_ATOMS: atom_id res chain seq x y z
N MET A 1 -3.66 17.92 -0.18
CA MET A 1 -2.88 16.90 0.54
C MET A 1 -2.07 16.15 -0.49
N LYS A 2 -0.74 16.20 -0.40
CA LYS A 2 0.14 15.41 -1.27
C LYS A 2 0.10 13.96 -0.78
N GLU A 3 -0.29 13.06 -1.67
CA GLU A 3 -0.27 11.62 -1.43
C GLU A 3 0.91 11.01 -2.19
N GLU A 4 1.58 10.04 -1.58
CA GLU A 4 2.69 9.32 -2.21
C GLU A 4 2.38 7.82 -2.23
N TYR A 5 2.52 7.19 -3.41
CA TYR A 5 2.46 5.74 -3.53
C TYR A 5 3.70 5.10 -2.89
N VAL A 6 3.50 3.99 -2.19
CA VAL A 6 4.55 3.24 -1.51
C VAL A 6 4.40 1.75 -1.79
N THR A 7 5.52 1.04 -1.83
CA THR A 7 5.54 -0.43 -1.77
C THR A 7 5.41 -0.86 -0.30
N ILE A 8 4.61 -1.89 -0.05
CA ILE A 8 4.37 -2.47 1.28
C ILE A 8 4.85 -3.92 1.27
N HIS A 9 5.73 -4.29 2.20
CA HIS A 9 6.02 -5.69 2.48
C HIS A 9 5.18 -6.14 3.67
N THR A 10 4.44 -7.24 3.51
CA THR A 10 3.65 -7.82 4.60
C THR A 10 4.49 -8.77 5.44
N LYS A 11 4.03 -9.05 6.66
CA LYS A 11 4.67 -10.03 7.56
C LYS A 11 4.71 -11.44 6.97
N GLU A 12 3.79 -11.75 6.06
CA GLU A 12 3.68 -13.04 5.37
C GLU A 12 4.54 -13.12 4.10
N GLY A 13 5.31 -12.08 3.77
CA GLY A 13 6.18 -12.04 2.60
C GLY A 13 5.49 -11.57 1.31
N GLY A 14 4.28 -11.02 1.41
CA GLY A 14 3.59 -10.42 0.29
C GLY A 14 4.11 -9.02 -0.04
N VAL A 15 4.05 -8.65 -1.32
CA VAL A 15 4.36 -7.29 -1.81
C VAL A 15 3.07 -6.63 -2.26
N GLY A 16 2.72 -5.51 -1.65
CA GLY A 16 1.52 -4.73 -1.93
C GLY A 16 1.83 -3.28 -2.27
N ILE A 17 0.79 -2.52 -2.61
CA ILE A 17 0.86 -1.07 -2.83
C ILE A 17 -0.05 -0.33 -1.86
N GLY A 18 0.42 0.81 -1.39
CA GLY A 18 -0.37 1.72 -0.55
C GLY A 18 -0.12 3.18 -0.89
N LYS A 19 -0.75 4.06 -0.11
CA LYS A 19 -0.54 5.50 -0.17
C LYS A 19 -0.34 6.08 1.22
N ILE A 20 0.67 6.91 1.36
CA ILE A 20 0.90 7.71 2.57
C ILE A 20 0.56 9.18 2.33
N ASP A 21 0.16 9.86 3.40
CA ASP A 21 0.01 11.32 3.42
C ASP A 21 1.34 12.03 3.75
N GLU A 22 1.30 13.36 3.83
CA GLU A 22 2.46 14.21 4.15
C GLU A 22 3.05 13.96 5.55
N GLN A 23 2.25 13.42 6.47
CA GLN A 23 2.66 13.07 7.83
C GLN A 23 3.24 11.64 7.90
N GLY A 24 3.24 10.90 6.79
CA GLY A 24 3.69 9.52 6.71
C GLY A 24 2.65 8.50 7.19
N ARG A 25 1.39 8.91 7.37
CA ARG A 25 0.30 8.00 7.74
C ARG A 25 -0.19 7.27 6.51
N LEU A 26 -0.40 5.96 6.63
CA LEU A 26 -0.96 5.11 5.61
C LEU A 26 -2.47 5.40 5.53
N ILE A 27 -2.92 5.96 4.40
CA ILE A 27 -4.31 6.40 4.20
C ILE A 27 -5.10 5.45 3.28
N TRP A 28 -4.39 4.60 2.55
CA TRP A 28 -4.97 3.60 1.66
C TRP A 28 -4.00 2.45 1.42
N ARG A 29 -4.55 1.25 1.20
CA ARG A 29 -3.80 0.05 0.86
C ARG A 29 -4.60 -0.86 -0.06
N SER A 30 -3.95 -1.42 -1.08
CA SER A 30 -4.57 -2.42 -1.94
C SER A 30 -4.89 -3.70 -1.18
N GLY A 31 -6.04 -4.31 -1.48
CA GLY A 31 -6.50 -5.54 -0.84
C GLY A 31 -7.12 -5.37 0.55
N MET A 32 -7.26 -4.14 1.05
CA MET A 32 -7.87 -3.86 2.35
C MET A 32 -8.89 -2.74 2.23
N TRP A 33 -10.17 -3.06 2.45
CA TRP A 33 -11.23 -2.07 2.56
C TRP A 33 -11.49 -1.76 4.03
N ILE A 34 -11.26 -0.51 4.43
CA ILE A 34 -11.57 -0.02 5.77
C ILE A 34 -12.57 1.13 5.61
N PRO A 35 -13.74 1.08 6.28
CA PRO A 35 -14.67 2.20 6.27
C PRO A 35 -13.96 3.44 6.81
N ARG A 36 -14.20 4.61 6.21
CA ARG A 36 -13.55 5.85 6.64
C ARG A 36 -14.05 6.20 8.05
N ILE A 37 -13.28 5.81 9.06
CA ILE A 37 -13.45 6.25 10.43
C ILE A 37 -12.89 7.68 10.46
N GLY A 38 -13.61 8.64 11.03
CA GLY A 38 -13.18 10.05 11.09
C GLY A 38 -11.91 10.31 11.93
N ASN A 39 -11.09 9.30 12.16
CA ASN A 39 -9.85 9.33 12.91
C ASN A 39 -8.74 8.68 12.05
N GLU A 40 -7.85 9.52 11.54
CA GLU A 40 -6.77 9.12 10.62
C GLU A 40 -5.70 8.27 11.29
N ASP A 41 -5.47 8.43 12.59
CA ASP A 41 -4.49 7.64 13.33
C ASP A 41 -4.97 6.20 13.56
N VAL A 42 -6.29 6.03 13.77
CA VAL A 42 -6.90 4.70 13.84
C VAL A 42 -6.83 4.02 12.48
N MET A 43 -7.13 4.74 11.40
CA MET A 43 -7.00 4.24 10.02
C MET A 43 -5.57 3.78 9.72
N ASP A 44 -4.57 4.60 10.05
CA ASP A 44 -3.15 4.26 9.88
C ASP A 44 -2.79 2.96 10.60
N ARG A 45 -3.17 2.84 11.88
CA ARG A 45 -2.92 1.62 12.68
C ARG A 45 -3.57 0.38 12.05
N LEU A 46 -4.83 0.49 11.62
CA LEU A 46 -5.55 -0.63 11.02
C LEU A 46 -4.91 -1.08 9.70
N LEU A 47 -4.56 -0.13 8.82
CA LEU A 47 -3.92 -0.41 7.53
C LEU A 47 -2.52 -1.03 7.69
N ARG A 48 -1.85 -0.78 8.82
CA ARG A 48 -0.51 -1.27 9.16
C ARG A 48 -0.47 -2.60 9.93
N THR A 49 -1.62 -3.21 10.25
CA THR A 49 -1.71 -4.38 11.16
C THR A 49 -0.73 -5.52 10.79
N ASP A 50 -0.68 -5.89 9.51
CA ASP A 50 0.17 -6.96 8.96
C ASP A 50 1.33 -6.43 8.11
N VAL A 51 1.61 -5.12 8.17
CA VAL A 51 2.74 -4.51 7.48
C VAL A 51 4.03 -4.82 8.23
N LYS A 52 5.04 -5.28 7.50
CA LYS A 52 6.42 -5.46 7.98
C LYS A 52 7.24 -4.22 7.68
N GLU A 53 7.15 -3.70 6.45
CA GLU A 53 7.95 -2.57 5.99
C GLU A 53 7.18 -1.74 4.94
N ILE A 54 7.46 -0.44 4.90
CA ILE A 54 6.96 0.49 3.89
C ILE A 54 8.14 1.15 3.20
N ILE A 55 8.18 1.04 1.87
CA ILE A 55 9.26 1.57 1.03
C ILE A 55 8.70 2.75 0.23
N ARG A 56 9.33 3.92 0.36
CA ARG A 56 8.96 5.16 -0.35
C ARG A 56 9.62 5.19 -1.73
N ASP A 57 9.13 4.35 -2.63
CA ASP A 57 9.66 4.15 -3.98
C ASP A 57 8.66 4.52 -5.10
N GLY A 58 7.53 5.15 -4.76
CA GLY A 58 6.45 5.41 -5.72
C GLY A 58 5.65 4.16 -6.14
N GLY A 59 5.75 3.06 -5.39
CA GLY A 59 5.18 1.77 -5.73
C GLY A 59 5.92 1.05 -6.86
N LYS A 60 7.20 1.39 -7.07
CA LYS A 60 8.02 0.86 -8.17
C LYS A 60 8.23 -0.65 -8.04
N GLU A 61 8.68 -1.12 -6.88
CA GLU A 61 8.94 -2.53 -6.64
C GLU A 61 7.68 -3.36 -6.81
N TYR A 62 6.54 -2.91 -6.26
CA TYR A 62 5.25 -3.56 -6.51
C TYR A 62 4.93 -3.71 -8.01
N LYS A 63 5.12 -2.64 -8.80
CA LYS A 63 4.90 -2.70 -10.26
C LYS A 63 5.85 -3.66 -10.96
N ASP A 64 7.09 -3.74 -10.52
CA ASP A 64 8.08 -4.65 -11.08
C ASP A 64 7.75 -6.11 -10.74
N VAL A 65 7.25 -6.39 -9.52
CA VAL A 65 6.68 -7.70 -9.16
C VAL A 65 5.49 -8.06 -10.06
N LEU A 66 4.54 -7.14 -10.26
CA LEU A 66 3.38 -7.39 -11.15
C LEU A 66 3.79 -7.73 -12.60
N LYS A 67 4.80 -7.05 -13.14
CA LYS A 67 5.34 -7.36 -14.47
C LYS A 67 5.97 -8.76 -14.51
N GLY A 68 6.70 -9.14 -13.46
CA GLY A 68 7.32 -10.46 -13.34
C GLY A 68 6.32 -11.62 -13.28
N LEU A 69 5.10 -11.36 -12.80
CA LEU A 69 4.01 -12.34 -12.76
C LEU A 69 3.36 -12.60 -14.13
N ASN A 70 3.73 -11.85 -15.17
CA ASN A 70 3.19 -11.97 -16.54
C ASN A 70 1.65 -12.04 -16.57
N LEU A 71 1.01 -11.24 -15.72
CA LEU A 71 -0.44 -11.23 -15.58
C LEU A 71 -1.10 -10.75 -16.88
N PRO A 72 -2.33 -11.20 -17.20
CA PRO A 72 -3.10 -10.64 -18.30
C PRO A 72 -3.26 -9.12 -18.13
N SER A 73 -3.32 -8.38 -19.24
CA SER A 73 -3.43 -6.90 -19.23
C SER A 73 -4.64 -6.37 -18.44
N THR A 74 -5.66 -7.20 -18.23
CA THR A 74 -6.83 -6.90 -17.40
C THR A 74 -6.48 -6.61 -15.93
N TYR A 75 -5.29 -6.99 -15.47
CA TYR A 75 -4.81 -6.81 -14.09
C TYR A 75 -3.79 -5.68 -13.93
N MET A 76 -3.41 -4.96 -15.01
CA MET A 76 -2.35 -3.95 -15.00
C MET A 76 -2.87 -2.50 -15.15
N SER A 77 -4.08 -2.19 -14.65
CA SER A 77 -4.74 -0.88 -14.80
C SER A 77 -3.93 0.31 -14.26
#